data_AF-A0AAD5NFE9-F1
#
_entry.id   AF-A0AAD5NFE9-F1
#
_cell.length_a   1.000
_cell.length_b   1.000
_cell.length_c   1.000
_cell.angle_alpha   90.00
_cell.angle_beta   90.00
_cell.angle_gamma   90.00
#
_symmetry.space_group_name_H-M   'P 1'
#
loop_
_entity.id
_entity.type
_entity.pdbx_description
1 polymer ?
#
loop_
_entity_poly.entity_id
_entity_poly.type
_entity_poly.pdbx_seq_one_letter_code
_entity_poly.pdbx_strand_id
1 'polypeptide(L)'
;MATKAAVHGRAARCKLGRSPERRRSSHPISSAVDLSQDYHLMLLLQRREDDELFSIVNASYATTNGTYQVNIVAIEFDTRKSYLQDLDGNHVGLDINSIYSIKQVSLNSSGVNLSTGTNVIVHVQYDGKNITVSVGHNAEILDLVLSYPIDLSEFLPQRVFVGFTASTGIYTQTNCVKSWEFNGSDFDEGLKFWVWIVVAAAVVVVLLSSGVVFYLYRKKRNNTEDVEDTNPSIEEQIQSSTQAPRKFKLKKLIKA
;
A
#
# COMPACT_ATOMS: atom_id res chain seq x y z
N MET A 1 9.39 3.84 3.66
CA MET A 1 9.68 3.94 5.10
C MET A 1 8.36 3.86 5.89
N ALA A 2 7.93 2.65 6.23
CA ALA A 2 6.87 2.41 7.21
C ALA A 2 7.38 1.43 8.27
N THR A 3 7.11 1.77 9.52
CA THR A 3 7.54 1.08 10.74
C THR A 3 6.78 -0.21 10.94
N LYS A 4 7.52 -1.27 11.28
CA LYS A 4 7.02 -2.53 11.86
C LYS A 4 6.08 -2.23 13.03
N ALA A 5 4.76 -2.29 12.81
CA ALA A 5 3.77 -2.20 13.87
C ALA A 5 3.48 -3.62 14.40
N ALA A 6 4.34 -4.11 15.28
CA ALA A 6 3.99 -5.25 16.12
C ALA A 6 3.01 -4.74 17.21
N VAL A 7 1.73 -4.65 16.88
CA VAL A 7 0.70 -4.33 17.89
C VAL A 7 0.39 -5.62 18.65
N HIS A 8 1.12 -5.86 19.74
CA HIS A 8 0.66 -6.79 20.78
C HIS A 8 -0.47 -6.10 21.57
N GLY A 9 -1.70 -6.13 21.04
CA GLY A 9 -2.84 -5.69 21.82
C GLY A 9 -3.18 -6.71 22.89
N ARG A 10 -3.20 -6.31 24.17
CA ARG A 10 -3.79 -7.15 25.22
C ARG A 10 -5.31 -7.12 25.07
N ALA A 11 -5.92 -8.29 24.91
CA ALA A 11 -7.38 -8.44 24.91
C ALA A 11 -7.99 -7.85 26.19
N ALA A 12 -9.13 -7.17 26.07
CA ALA A 12 -9.90 -6.72 27.21
C ALA A 12 -10.42 -7.94 28.00
N ARG A 13 -10.26 -7.93 29.33
CA ARG A 13 -10.65 -9.04 30.19
C ARG A 13 -12.18 -9.08 30.31
N CYS A 14 -12.83 -10.01 29.61
CA CYS A 14 -14.27 -10.21 29.70
C CYS A 14 -14.65 -10.71 31.10
N LYS A 15 -15.16 -9.82 31.97
CA LYS A 15 -15.85 -10.20 33.21
C LYS A 15 -17.33 -10.34 32.89
N LEU A 16 -17.96 -11.47 33.23
CA LEU A 16 -19.41 -11.59 33.25
C LEU A 16 -19.97 -10.58 34.27
N GLY A 17 -20.52 -9.47 33.79
CA GLY A 17 -21.19 -8.47 34.63
C GLY A 17 -22.64 -8.86 34.87
N ARG A 18 -23.06 -8.98 36.13
CA ARG A 18 -24.49 -8.96 36.51
C ARG A 18 -25.09 -7.59 36.16
N SER A 19 -26.29 -7.61 35.60
CA SER A 19 -27.10 -6.45 35.20
C SER A 19 -27.31 -5.43 36.35
N PRO A 20 -27.10 -4.12 36.14
CA PRO A 20 -27.55 -3.10 37.07
C PRO A 20 -28.91 -2.49 36.68
N GLU A 21 -29.71 -2.29 37.71
CA GLU A 21 -31.07 -1.75 37.75
C GLU A 21 -31.19 -0.33 37.14
N ARG A 22 -32.35 -0.09 36.50
CA ARG A 22 -32.70 1.10 35.70
C ARG A 22 -33.13 2.28 36.59
N ARG A 23 -32.55 3.47 36.42
CA ARG A 23 -33.15 4.76 36.84
C ARG A 23 -33.39 5.67 35.63
N ARG A 24 -34.62 6.18 35.51
CA ARG A 24 -35.07 7.15 34.49
C ARG A 24 -34.71 8.59 34.92
N SER A 25 -34.29 9.42 33.97
CA SER A 25 -34.63 10.85 33.93
C SER A 25 -34.86 11.30 32.50
N SER A 26 -35.88 12.13 32.32
CA SER A 26 -36.41 12.71 31.08
C SER A 26 -35.61 13.92 30.59
N HIS A 27 -35.58 14.19 29.28
CA HIS A 27 -36.03 15.42 28.57
C HIS A 27 -35.81 15.25 27.04
N PRO A 28 -36.67 15.81 26.16
CA PRO A 28 -36.70 15.47 24.75
C PRO A 28 -35.92 16.47 23.88
N ILE A 29 -34.98 15.98 23.07
CA ILE A 29 -34.54 16.64 21.84
C ILE A 29 -34.92 15.69 20.71
N SER A 30 -35.93 16.10 19.95
CA SER A 30 -36.39 15.38 18.76
C SER A 30 -35.46 15.71 17.59
N SER A 31 -34.45 14.87 17.41
CA SER A 31 -33.98 14.46 16.09
C SER A 31 -34.10 12.94 16.07
N ALA A 32 -35.26 12.46 15.62
CA ALA A 32 -35.46 11.05 15.32
C ALA A 32 -34.56 10.69 14.13
N VAL A 33 -33.37 10.20 14.42
CA VAL A 33 -32.66 9.30 13.52
C VAL A 33 -32.91 7.92 14.11
N ASP A 34 -33.72 7.13 13.42
CA ASP A 34 -33.89 5.71 13.73
C ASP A 34 -32.55 5.03 13.41
N LEU A 35 -31.65 5.04 14.39
CA LEU A 35 -30.35 4.39 14.29
C LEU A 35 -30.62 2.89 14.37
N SER A 36 -30.47 2.24 13.22
CA SER A 36 -30.61 0.79 13.01
C SER A 36 -30.13 -0.02 14.22
N GLN A 37 -30.98 -0.93 14.67
CA GLN A 37 -30.78 -1.74 15.87
C GLN A 37 -29.76 -2.87 15.59
N ASP A 38 -28.49 -2.52 15.46
CA ASP A 38 -27.48 -3.44 14.88
C ASP A 38 -26.66 -4.19 15.94
N TYR A 39 -26.41 -5.48 15.67
CA TYR A 39 -25.75 -6.44 16.58
C TYR A 39 -24.58 -7.13 15.90
N HIS A 40 -23.47 -6.42 15.74
CA HIS A 40 -22.37 -6.94 14.96
C HIS A 40 -21.06 -6.75 15.74
N LEU A 41 -20.15 -7.71 15.61
CA LEU A 41 -18.73 -7.49 15.87
C LEU A 41 -18.08 -7.30 14.50
N MET A 42 -17.22 -6.31 14.37
CA MET A 42 -16.63 -5.96 13.09
C MET A 42 -15.13 -5.78 13.24
N LEU A 43 -14.36 -6.38 12.33
CA LEU A 43 -12.94 -6.07 12.16
C LEU A 43 -12.83 -4.90 11.18
N LEU A 44 -12.23 -3.79 11.62
CA LEU A 44 -12.13 -2.54 10.87
C LEU A 44 -10.70 -2.27 10.40
N LEU A 45 -10.59 -1.73 9.18
CA LEU A 45 -9.45 -0.98 8.68
C LEU A 45 -9.89 0.47 8.45
N GLN A 46 -9.29 1.45 9.12
CA GLN A 46 -9.77 2.85 9.09
C GLN A 46 -8.65 3.90 9.04
N ARG A 47 -8.93 5.04 8.39
CA ARG A 47 -8.07 6.25 8.36
C ARG A 47 -7.93 6.96 9.72
N ARG A 48 -6.75 7.52 9.97
CA ARG A 48 -6.46 8.48 11.05
C ARG A 48 -6.77 9.92 10.59
N GLU A 49 -7.94 10.46 10.91
CA GLU A 49 -8.15 11.91 10.99
C GLU A 49 -8.69 12.20 12.40
N ASP A 50 -7.85 12.87 13.18
CA ASP A 50 -8.21 13.67 14.37
C ASP A 50 -8.79 12.92 15.59
N ASP A 51 -8.23 11.76 15.93
CA ASP A 51 -8.53 10.99 17.15
C ASP A 51 -10.00 10.55 17.35
N GLU A 52 -10.90 10.81 16.39
CA GLU A 52 -12.27 10.33 16.39
C GLU A 52 -12.40 9.00 15.64
N LEU A 53 -12.74 7.93 16.39
CA LEU A 53 -13.13 6.66 15.82
C LEU A 53 -14.54 6.79 15.22
N PHE A 54 -14.62 7.05 13.91
CA PHE A 54 -15.91 7.01 13.21
C PHE A 54 -16.45 5.57 13.18
N SER A 55 -17.63 5.36 13.77
CA SER A 55 -18.39 4.12 13.60
C SER A 55 -18.83 3.97 12.14
N ILE A 56 -18.94 2.73 11.64
CA ILE A 56 -19.43 2.45 10.29
C ILE A 56 -20.89 2.88 10.07
N VAL A 57 -21.67 2.98 11.14
CA VAL A 57 -23.03 3.54 11.09
C VAL A 57 -22.96 5.02 10.68
N ASN A 58 -21.99 5.78 11.19
CA ASN A 58 -21.77 7.17 10.80
C ASN A 58 -21.24 7.27 9.36
N ALA A 59 -20.45 6.29 8.90
CA ALA A 59 -19.98 6.21 7.52
C ALA A 59 -21.13 6.14 6.51
N SER A 60 -22.13 5.29 6.81
CA SER A 60 -23.32 5.12 5.97
C SER A 60 -24.10 6.43 5.76
N TYR A 61 -24.20 7.23 6.84
CA TYR A 61 -24.88 8.53 6.79
C TYR A 61 -24.06 9.59 6.03
N ALA A 62 -22.73 9.61 6.23
CA ALA A 62 -21.82 10.53 5.55
C ALA A 62 -21.80 10.32 4.02
N THR A 63 -21.87 9.06 3.57
CA THR A 63 -21.96 8.71 2.15
C THR A 63 -23.30 9.15 1.54
N THR A 64 -24.39 9.05 2.29
CA THR A 64 -25.75 9.42 1.82
C THR A 64 -25.93 10.93 1.69
N ASN A 65 -25.33 11.72 2.59
CA ASN A 65 -25.41 13.19 2.59
C ASN A 65 -24.32 13.87 1.74
N GLY A 66 -23.57 13.10 0.95
CA GLY A 66 -22.67 13.61 -0.08
C GLY A 66 -21.48 14.43 0.44
N THR A 67 -21.06 14.26 1.69
CA THR A 67 -20.03 15.14 2.27
C THR A 67 -18.68 14.49 2.54
N TYR A 68 -18.55 13.19 2.85
CA TYR A 68 -17.23 12.55 3.01
C TYR A 68 -17.26 11.04 2.75
N GLN A 69 -16.28 10.51 2.01
CA GLN A 69 -16.01 9.06 1.98
C GLN A 69 -15.27 8.71 3.28
N VAL A 70 -15.93 7.93 4.13
CA VAL A 70 -15.33 7.49 5.39
C VAL A 70 -14.53 6.23 5.08
N ASN A 71 -13.26 6.41 4.70
CA ASN A 71 -12.30 5.39 4.28
C ASN A 71 -12.17 4.23 5.29
N ILE A 72 -13.14 3.32 5.23
CA ILE A 72 -13.31 2.18 6.12
C ILE A 72 -13.62 0.96 5.26
N VAL A 73 -12.85 -0.10 5.47
CA VAL A 73 -13.16 -1.44 4.97
C VAL A 73 -13.26 -2.37 6.16
N ALA A 74 -14.25 -3.24 6.13
CA ALA A 74 -14.57 -4.00 7.31
C ALA A 74 -15.21 -5.35 7.03
N ILE A 75 -14.96 -6.30 7.92
CA ILE A 75 -15.62 -7.60 7.94
C ILE A 75 -16.57 -7.63 9.14
N GLU A 76 -17.87 -7.72 8.87
CA GLU A 76 -18.91 -7.86 9.89
C GLU A 76 -19.24 -9.32 10.18
N PHE A 77 -19.52 -9.59 11.45
CA PHE A 77 -20.12 -10.83 11.95
C PHE A 77 -21.49 -10.48 12.48
N ASP A 78 -22.49 -10.70 11.65
CA ASP A 78 -23.83 -10.22 11.85
C ASP A 78 -24.74 -11.30 12.48
N THR A 79 -25.37 -10.95 13.59
CA THR A 79 -26.29 -11.82 14.36
C THR A 79 -27.77 -11.45 14.23
N ARG A 80 -28.11 -10.50 13.35
CA ARG A 80 -29.44 -9.95 13.20
C ARG A 80 -29.69 -9.36 11.81
N LYS A 81 -30.72 -9.88 11.15
CA LYS A 81 -31.29 -9.23 9.96
C LYS A 81 -31.92 -7.87 10.30
N SER A 82 -31.23 -6.78 9.99
CA SER A 82 -31.61 -5.41 10.36
C SER A 82 -32.36 -4.65 9.26
N TYR A 83 -32.17 -4.99 7.99
CA TYR A 83 -32.83 -4.33 6.85
C TYR A 83 -33.29 -5.33 5.77
N LEU A 84 -33.92 -4.84 4.70
CA LEU A 84 -34.54 -5.72 3.69
C LEU A 84 -33.50 -6.53 2.89
N GLN A 85 -32.40 -5.88 2.50
CA GLN A 85 -31.32 -6.46 1.69
C GLN A 85 -30.30 -7.26 2.48
N ASP A 86 -30.34 -7.16 3.81
CA ASP A 86 -29.56 -7.97 4.72
C ASP A 86 -29.95 -9.45 4.56
N LEU A 87 -28.96 -10.32 4.39
CA LEU A 87 -29.16 -11.72 4.03
C LEU A 87 -29.98 -12.47 5.07
N ASP A 88 -29.48 -12.56 6.30
CA ASP A 88 -30.11 -13.28 7.42
C ASP A 88 -29.51 -12.85 8.78
N GLY A 89 -29.96 -13.44 9.88
CA GLY A 89 -29.44 -13.13 11.22
C GLY A 89 -28.20 -13.92 11.66
N ASN A 90 -27.43 -14.49 10.75
CA ASN A 90 -26.23 -15.27 11.05
C ASN A 90 -25.30 -15.31 9.82
N HIS A 91 -24.66 -14.19 9.51
CA HIS A 91 -23.85 -14.06 8.30
C HIS A 91 -22.54 -13.29 8.51
N VAL A 92 -21.65 -13.38 7.52
CA VAL A 92 -20.44 -12.56 7.40
C VAL A 92 -20.61 -11.61 6.22
N GLY A 93 -20.29 -10.34 6.43
CA GLY A 93 -20.34 -9.30 5.42
C GLY A 93 -18.98 -8.64 5.16
N LEU A 94 -18.78 -8.15 3.94
CA LEU A 94 -17.70 -7.23 3.58
C LEU A 94 -18.31 -5.86 3.30
N ASP A 95 -17.89 -4.88 4.08
CA ASP A 95 -18.44 -3.53 4.10
C ASP A 95 -17.40 -2.52 3.65
N ILE A 96 -17.85 -1.54 2.87
CA ILE A 96 -17.02 -0.44 2.38
C ILE A 96 -17.79 0.85 2.58
N ASN A 97 -17.29 1.71 3.47
CA ASN A 97 -17.83 3.04 3.75
C ASN A 97 -19.35 3.07 4.10
N SER A 98 -19.94 1.91 4.43
CA SER A 98 -21.39 1.68 4.53
C SER A 98 -21.67 0.34 5.22
N ILE A 99 -22.75 0.27 6.01
CA ILE A 99 -23.31 -0.96 6.62
C ILE A 99 -23.98 -1.90 5.61
N TYR A 100 -24.19 -1.42 4.39
CA TYR A 100 -24.71 -2.25 3.31
C TYR A 100 -23.56 -3.03 2.70
N SER A 101 -23.36 -4.27 3.14
CA SER A 101 -22.27 -5.12 2.70
C SER A 101 -22.30 -5.34 1.19
N ILE A 102 -21.15 -5.14 0.53
CA ILE A 102 -20.98 -5.41 -0.91
C ILE A 102 -20.95 -6.92 -1.21
N LYS A 103 -20.68 -7.73 -0.19
CA LYS A 103 -20.73 -9.19 -0.24
C LYS A 103 -21.17 -9.71 1.12
N GLN A 104 -22.14 -10.63 1.12
CA GLN A 104 -22.63 -11.31 2.32
C GLN A 104 -22.64 -12.83 2.09
N VAL A 105 -22.35 -13.60 3.13
CA VAL A 105 -22.44 -15.07 3.12
C VAL A 105 -23.02 -15.58 4.42
N SER A 106 -24.10 -16.36 4.31
CA SER A 106 -24.75 -17.03 5.45
C SER A 106 -23.82 -18.06 6.08
N LEU A 107 -23.75 -18.08 7.41
CA LEU A 107 -23.00 -19.08 8.16
C LEU A 107 -23.79 -20.36 8.42
N ASN A 108 -25.08 -20.39 8.08
CA ASN A 108 -25.96 -21.52 8.38
C ASN A 108 -25.47 -22.85 7.75
N SER A 109 -24.80 -22.80 6.60
CA SER A 109 -24.21 -23.98 5.95
C SER A 109 -22.86 -24.41 6.52
N SER A 110 -22.16 -23.53 7.24
CA SER A 110 -20.86 -23.83 7.90
C SER A 110 -21.03 -24.49 9.28
N GLY A 111 -22.28 -24.62 9.77
CA GLY A 111 -22.55 -25.08 11.13
C GLY A 111 -22.17 -24.08 12.22
N VAL A 112 -21.60 -22.93 11.88
CA VAL A 112 -21.29 -21.83 12.81
C VAL A 112 -22.54 -20.99 13.06
N ASN A 113 -22.84 -20.77 14.34
CA ASN A 113 -23.90 -19.86 14.77
C ASN A 113 -23.37 -18.86 15.80
N LEU A 114 -23.30 -17.60 15.38
CA LEU A 114 -22.72 -16.48 16.13
C LEU A 114 -23.48 -16.15 17.43
N SER A 115 -24.75 -16.55 17.53
CA SER A 115 -25.64 -16.23 18.65
C SER A 115 -25.68 -17.30 19.74
N THR A 116 -24.92 -18.39 19.60
CA THR A 116 -24.96 -19.54 20.54
C THR A 116 -24.15 -19.33 21.83
N GLY A 117 -23.34 -18.27 21.90
CA GLY A 117 -22.40 -18.05 23.01
C GLY A 117 -21.21 -19.02 23.02
N THR A 118 -21.08 -19.85 21.98
CA THR A 118 -19.90 -20.69 21.76
C THR A 118 -18.75 -19.87 21.19
N ASN A 119 -17.52 -20.35 21.36
CA ASN A 119 -16.37 -19.68 20.74
C ASN A 119 -16.39 -19.92 19.23
N VAL A 120 -16.10 -18.86 18.49
CA VAL A 120 -15.86 -18.89 17.05
C VAL A 120 -14.45 -18.37 16.80
N ILE A 121 -13.72 -19.07 15.94
CA ILE A 121 -12.40 -18.69 15.44
C ILE A 121 -12.59 -18.14 14.04
N VAL A 122 -11.93 -17.03 13.76
CA VAL A 122 -12.04 -16.29 12.50
C VAL A 122 -10.64 -16.01 11.98
N HIS A 123 -10.40 -16.30 10.71
CA HIS A 123 -9.20 -15.92 9.98
C HIS A 123 -9.58 -15.00 8.84
N VAL A 124 -9.12 -13.74 8.90
CA VAL A 124 -9.24 -12.77 7.83
C VAL A 124 -7.88 -12.59 7.18
N GLN A 125 -7.78 -12.77 5.86
CA GLN A 125 -6.54 -12.65 5.11
C GLN A 125 -6.72 -11.76 3.90
N TYR A 126 -5.71 -10.94 3.61
CA TYR A 126 -5.60 -10.16 2.39
C TYR A 126 -4.28 -10.48 1.69
N ASP A 127 -4.34 -11.00 0.47
CA ASP A 127 -3.16 -11.42 -0.30
C ASP A 127 -2.64 -10.32 -1.26
N GLY A 128 -3.18 -9.11 -1.17
CA GLY A 128 -2.94 -8.02 -2.11
C GLY A 128 -3.93 -7.94 -3.27
N LYS A 129 -4.85 -8.91 -3.39
CA LYS A 129 -5.87 -8.96 -4.46
C LYS A 129 -7.24 -9.40 -3.96
N ASN A 130 -7.29 -10.28 -2.97
CA ASN A 130 -8.50 -10.88 -2.44
C ASN A 130 -8.51 -10.75 -0.93
N ILE A 131 -9.67 -10.39 -0.39
CA ILE A 131 -9.99 -10.63 1.01
C ILE A 131 -10.64 -12.00 1.13
N THR A 132 -10.16 -12.81 2.06
CA THR A 132 -10.75 -14.10 2.41
C THR A 132 -11.08 -14.16 3.90
N VAL A 133 -12.21 -14.79 4.23
CA VAL A 133 -12.66 -15.01 5.61
C VAL A 133 -12.95 -16.49 5.78
N SER A 134 -12.28 -17.10 6.74
CA SER A 134 -12.54 -18.48 7.17
C SER A 134 -13.03 -18.50 8.61
N VAL A 135 -14.01 -19.34 8.92
CA VAL A 135 -14.63 -19.43 10.24
C VAL A 135 -14.74 -20.87 10.71
N GLY A 136 -14.74 -21.08 12.03
CA GLY A 136 -14.98 -22.40 12.61
C GLY A 136 -15.03 -22.35 14.13
N HIS A 137 -15.30 -23.50 14.75
CA HIS A 137 -15.31 -23.63 16.22
C HIS A 137 -13.95 -24.07 16.79
N ASN A 138 -13.10 -24.69 15.96
CA ASN A 138 -11.79 -25.21 16.34
C ASN A 138 -10.74 -24.71 15.34
N ALA A 139 -9.53 -24.42 15.82
CA ALA A 139 -8.46 -23.86 14.98
C ALA A 139 -7.99 -24.83 13.87
N GLU A 140 -8.27 -26.12 14.02
CA GLU A 140 -7.86 -27.16 13.08
C GLU A 140 -8.75 -27.24 11.83
N ILE A 141 -10.01 -26.79 11.91
CA ILE A 141 -10.99 -26.91 10.83
C ILE A 141 -11.72 -25.57 10.70
N LEU A 142 -11.30 -24.79 9.70
CA LEU A 142 -11.93 -23.52 9.33
C LEU A 142 -12.51 -23.64 7.92
N ASP A 143 -13.77 -23.26 7.78
CA ASP A 143 -14.46 -23.20 6.50
C ASP A 143 -14.22 -21.84 5.86
N LEU A 144 -13.71 -21.82 4.63
CA LEU A 144 -13.63 -20.60 3.82
C LEU A 144 -15.04 -20.16 3.41
N VAL A 145 -15.56 -19.14 4.05
CA VAL A 145 -16.93 -18.66 3.84
C VAL A 145 -17.01 -17.47 2.91
N LEU A 146 -16.00 -16.59 2.89
CA LEU A 146 -15.98 -15.41 2.02
C LEU A 146 -14.65 -15.33 1.27
N SER A 147 -14.72 -15.07 -0.03
CA SER A 147 -13.58 -14.69 -0.87
C SER A 147 -14.06 -13.62 -1.84
N TYR A 148 -13.41 -12.47 -1.85
CA TYR A 148 -13.80 -11.35 -2.69
C TYR A 148 -12.58 -10.62 -3.25
N PRO A 149 -12.48 -10.45 -4.58
CA PRO A 149 -11.41 -9.67 -5.19
C PRO A 149 -11.64 -8.18 -4.95
N ILE A 150 -10.66 -7.51 -4.34
CA ILE A 150 -10.73 -6.09 -3.98
C ILE A 150 -9.34 -5.49 -3.93
N ASP A 151 -9.18 -4.31 -4.53
CA ASP A 151 -8.00 -3.48 -4.32
C ASP A 151 -8.24 -2.53 -3.14
N LEU A 152 -7.61 -2.84 -2.00
CA LEU A 152 -7.75 -2.01 -0.79
C LEU A 152 -7.23 -0.58 -0.98
N SER A 153 -6.33 -0.33 -1.94
CA SER A 153 -5.77 1.01 -2.17
C SER A 153 -6.78 2.00 -2.76
N GLU A 154 -7.88 1.50 -3.33
CA GLU A 154 -8.98 2.34 -3.83
C GLU A 154 -9.82 2.94 -2.70
N PHE A 155 -9.85 2.28 -1.54
CA PHE A 155 -10.75 2.63 -0.42
C PHE A 155 -10.01 3.09 0.83
N LEU A 156 -8.75 2.71 0.99
CA LEU A 156 -7.95 2.96 2.19
C LEU A 156 -6.70 3.79 1.88
N PRO A 157 -6.31 4.71 2.78
CA PRO A 157 -5.03 5.40 2.67
C PRO A 157 -3.87 4.46 2.98
N GLN A 158 -2.64 4.92 2.70
CA GLN A 158 -1.40 4.17 2.95
C GLN A 158 -1.21 3.76 4.44
N ARG A 159 -1.87 4.45 5.37
CA ARG A 159 -1.78 4.15 6.81
C ARG A 159 -3.18 4.02 7.39
N VAL A 160 -3.46 2.85 7.95
CA VAL A 160 -4.73 2.52 8.59
C VAL A 160 -4.52 2.03 10.01
N PHE A 161 -5.59 2.10 10.80
CA PHE A 161 -5.70 1.35 12.04
C PHE A 161 -6.45 0.06 11.80
N VAL A 162 -6.03 -1.00 12.49
CA VAL A 162 -6.72 -2.28 12.53
C VAL A 162 -7.27 -2.49 13.92
N GLY A 163 -8.55 -2.83 14.03
CA GLY A 163 -9.18 -3.04 15.33
C GLY A 163 -10.56 -3.65 15.23
N PHE A 164 -11.26 -3.70 16.36
CA PHE A 164 -12.62 -4.23 16.43
C PHE A 164 -13.59 -3.14 16.90
N THR A 165 -14.79 -3.14 16.34
CA THR A 165 -15.94 -2.43 16.90
C THR A 165 -17.07 -3.41 17.14
N ALA A 166 -17.96 -3.10 18.07
CA ALA A 166 -19.14 -3.89 18.30
C ALA A 166 -20.33 -3.05 18.74
N SER A 167 -21.53 -3.49 18.40
CA SER A 167 -22.79 -2.88 18.82
C SER A 167 -23.76 -3.91 19.38
N THR A 168 -24.77 -3.41 20.09
CA THR A 168 -25.91 -4.18 20.56
C THR A 168 -27.17 -3.35 20.38
N GLY A 169 -28.26 -3.95 19.93
CA GLY A 169 -29.56 -3.30 19.82
C GLY A 169 -30.41 -3.39 21.10
N ILE A 170 -31.72 -3.58 20.91
CA ILE A 170 -32.73 -3.70 21.99
C ILE A 170 -32.59 -4.94 22.90
N TYR A 171 -31.92 -5.98 22.43
CA TYR A 171 -31.53 -7.20 23.13
C TYR A 171 -30.05 -7.06 23.54
N THR A 172 -29.65 -7.80 24.57
CA THR A 172 -28.27 -7.74 25.06
C THR A 172 -27.45 -8.87 24.47
N GLN A 173 -26.33 -8.53 23.82
CA GLN A 173 -25.30 -9.47 23.42
C GLN A 173 -23.97 -9.05 24.04
N THR A 174 -23.14 -10.02 24.40
CA THR A 174 -21.75 -9.74 24.79
C THR A 174 -20.84 -10.06 23.60
N ASN A 175 -20.22 -9.03 23.04
CA ASN A 175 -19.21 -9.16 21.99
C ASN A 175 -17.83 -9.16 22.64
N CYS A 176 -17.13 -10.30 22.60
CA CYS A 176 -15.86 -10.48 23.33
C CYS A 176 -14.79 -11.10 22.43
N VAL A 177 -13.72 -10.35 22.18
CA VAL A 177 -12.50 -10.86 21.54
C VAL A 177 -11.62 -11.50 22.61
N LYS A 178 -11.53 -12.83 22.61
CA LYS A 178 -10.76 -13.59 23.62
C LYS A 178 -9.25 -13.56 23.37
N SER A 179 -8.87 -13.58 22.09
CA SER A 179 -7.50 -13.51 21.61
C SER A 179 -7.52 -12.96 20.19
N TRP A 180 -6.45 -12.26 19.80
CA TRP A 180 -6.28 -11.79 18.44
C TRP A 180 -4.79 -11.78 18.09
N GLU A 181 -4.51 -12.00 16.81
CA GLU A 181 -3.18 -11.90 16.23
C GLU A 181 -3.31 -11.14 14.91
N PHE A 182 -2.35 -10.26 14.64
CA PHE A 182 -2.30 -9.50 13.39
C PHE A 182 -0.87 -9.56 12.85
N ASN A 183 -0.74 -9.93 11.58
CA ASN A 183 0.52 -9.95 10.87
C ASN A 183 0.36 -9.25 9.52
N GLY A 184 1.28 -8.34 9.20
CA GLY A 184 1.32 -7.61 7.93
C GLY A 184 2.75 -7.56 7.42
N SER A 185 2.91 -7.81 6.12
CA SER A 185 4.21 -7.75 5.42
C SER A 185 4.25 -6.57 4.46
N ASP A 186 5.26 -5.70 4.59
CA ASP A 186 5.54 -4.64 3.63
C ASP A 186 6.31 -5.19 2.42
N PHE A 187 5.82 -4.91 1.21
CA PHE A 187 6.46 -5.37 -0.04
C PHE A 187 7.21 -4.28 -0.83
N ASP A 188 7.34 -3.07 -0.29
CA ASP A 188 7.56 -1.89 -1.15
C ASP A 188 8.91 -1.15 -0.96
N GLU A 189 9.85 -1.69 -0.17
CA GLU A 189 11.14 -1.03 0.05
C GLU A 189 12.21 -1.41 -1.00
N GLY A 190 12.08 -2.57 -1.65
CA GLY A 190 13.09 -3.06 -2.60
C GLY A 190 13.07 -2.33 -3.94
N LEU A 191 11.89 -2.20 -4.55
CA LEU A 191 11.75 -1.65 -5.91
C LEU A 191 12.12 -0.16 -5.99
N LYS A 192 11.76 0.63 -4.97
CA LYS A 192 12.09 2.06 -4.92
C LYS A 192 13.59 2.32 -4.86
N PHE A 193 14.33 1.51 -4.11
CA PHE A 193 15.79 1.62 -4.02
C PHE A 193 16.48 1.34 -5.37
N TRP A 194 16.03 0.31 -6.09
CA TRP A 194 16.55 -0.02 -7.42
C TRP A 194 16.29 1.07 -8.45
N VAL A 195 15.13 1.72 -8.41
CA VAL A 195 14.82 2.86 -9.30
C VAL A 195 15.84 3.99 -9.13
N TRP A 196 16.13 4.39 -7.89
CA TRP A 196 17.13 5.45 -7.64
C TRP A 196 18.55 5.05 -8.03
N ILE A 197 18.93 3.77 -7.90
CA ILE A 197 20.21 3.27 -8.39
C ILE A 197 20.31 3.40 -9.91
N VAL A 198 19.27 2.97 -10.64
CA VAL A 198 19.27 3.03 -12.11
C VAL A 198 19.32 4.47 -12.61
N VAL A 199 18.58 5.38 -11.96
CA VAL A 199 18.63 6.82 -12.29
C VAL A 199 20.03 7.39 -12.04
N ALA A 200 20.65 7.09 -10.90
CA ALA A 200 21.99 7.56 -10.59
C ALA A 200 23.04 7.03 -11.60
N ALA A 201 22.95 5.74 -11.95
CA ALA A 201 23.85 5.13 -12.94
C ALA A 201 23.68 5.78 -14.33
N ALA A 202 22.44 6.05 -14.76
CA ALA A 202 22.17 6.70 -16.03
C ALA A 202 22.78 8.11 -16.09
N VAL A 203 22.68 8.89 -15.01
CA VAL A 203 23.27 10.24 -14.92
C VAL A 203 24.80 10.17 -15.05
N VAL A 204 25.45 9.22 -14.38
CA VAL A 204 26.91 9.03 -14.48
C VAL A 204 27.32 8.70 -15.92
N VAL A 205 26.59 7.84 -16.61
CA VAL A 205 26.86 7.49 -18.01
C VAL A 205 26.71 8.71 -18.94
N VAL A 206 25.71 9.56 -18.71
CA VAL A 206 25.52 10.80 -19.48
C VAL A 206 26.66 11.79 -19.25
N LEU A 207 27.13 11.95 -18.01
CA LEU A 207 28.25 12.83 -17.69
C LEU A 207 29.58 12.33 -18.29
N LEU A 208 29.82 11.01 -18.24
CA LEU A 208 31.01 10.42 -18.85
C LEU A 208 31.00 10.54 -20.37
N SER A 209 29.87 10.26 -21.03
CA SER A 209 29.76 10.40 -22.49
C SER A 209 29.89 11.87 -22.93
N SER A 210 29.29 12.81 -22.20
CA SER A 210 29.49 14.25 -22.38
C SER A 210 30.97 14.64 -22.27
N GLY A 211 31.67 14.18 -21.23
CA GLY A 211 33.09 14.44 -21.03
C GLY A 211 33.97 13.88 -22.16
N VAL A 212 33.67 12.68 -22.65
CA VAL A 212 34.39 12.07 -23.79
C VAL A 212 34.17 12.88 -25.07
N VAL A 213 32.92 13.27 -25.37
CA VAL A 213 32.62 14.12 -26.54
C VAL A 213 33.35 15.46 -26.46
N PHE A 214 33.34 16.10 -25.30
CA PHE A 214 34.06 17.35 -25.07
C PHE A 214 35.57 17.20 -25.25
N TYR A 215 36.17 16.12 -24.73
CA TYR A 215 37.59 15.81 -24.91
C TYR A 215 37.95 15.62 -26.38
N LEU A 216 37.15 14.86 -27.14
CA LEU A 216 37.37 14.62 -28.56
C LEU A 216 37.24 15.91 -29.39
N TYR A 217 36.24 16.75 -29.07
CA TYR A 217 36.06 18.06 -29.68
C TYR A 217 37.29 18.95 -29.46
N ARG A 218 37.79 19.00 -28.23
CA ARG A 218 38.96 19.81 -27.86
C ARG A 218 40.25 19.31 -28.51
N LYS A 219 40.45 17.99 -28.57
CA LYS A 219 41.58 17.36 -29.27
C LYS A 219 41.60 17.68 -30.76
N LYS A 220 40.43 17.65 -31.42
CA LYS A 220 40.30 18.00 -32.85
C LYS A 220 40.65 19.46 -33.11
N ARG A 221 40.19 20.37 -32.25
CA ARG A 221 40.49 21.81 -32.37
C ARG A 221 41.99 22.09 -32.29
N ASN A 222 42.68 21.56 -31.28
CA ASN A 222 44.14 21.76 -31.15
C ASN A 222 44.91 21.21 -32.36
N ASN A 223 44.52 20.06 -32.91
CA ASN A 223 45.19 19.51 -34.11
C ASN A 223 44.92 20.31 -35.39
N THR A 224 43.91 21.19 -35.41
CA THR A 224 43.58 22.00 -36.60
C THR A 224 44.38 23.31 -36.61
N GLU A 225 44.78 23.83 -35.45
CA GLU A 225 45.72 24.97 -35.36
C GLU A 225 47.13 24.62 -35.85
N ASP A 226 47.57 23.36 -35.75
CA ASP A 226 48.88 22.92 -36.26
C ASP A 226 48.92 22.71 -37.80
N VAL A 227 47.79 22.78 -38.51
CA VAL A 227 47.71 22.47 -39.96
C VAL A 227 47.65 23.74 -40.83
N GLU A 228 47.44 24.93 -40.25
CA GLU A 228 47.32 26.19 -41.01
C GLU A 228 48.65 26.92 -41.26
N ASP A 229 49.79 26.33 -40.92
CA ASP A 229 51.11 26.88 -41.26
C ASP A 229 51.96 25.87 -42.05
N THR A 230 51.37 25.28 -43.09
CA THR A 230 52.15 24.52 -44.08
C THR A 230 52.74 25.48 -45.11
N ASN A 231 53.65 26.34 -44.66
CA ASN A 231 54.60 26.99 -45.56
C ASN A 231 55.54 25.88 -46.08
N PRO A 232 55.66 25.62 -47.40
CA PRO A 232 56.57 24.60 -47.89
C PRO A 232 57.97 24.87 -47.37
N SER A 233 58.56 23.85 -46.74
CA SER A 233 59.91 23.90 -46.18
C SER A 233 60.88 24.43 -47.24
N ILE A 234 61.67 25.45 -46.89
CA ILE A 234 62.65 26.13 -47.76
C ILE A 234 63.57 25.12 -48.48
N GLU A 235 63.74 23.92 -47.92
CA GLU A 235 64.48 22.80 -48.50
C GLU A 235 63.92 22.32 -49.85
N GLU A 236 62.61 22.39 -50.09
CA GLU A 236 61.97 22.00 -51.36
C GLU A 236 62.15 23.07 -52.45
N GLN A 237 62.17 24.36 -52.08
CA GLN A 237 62.46 25.45 -53.00
C GLN A 237 63.92 25.43 -53.47
N ILE A 238 64.85 25.04 -52.60
CA ILE A 238 66.28 24.94 -52.96
C ILE A 238 66.54 23.75 -53.88
N GLN A 239 65.84 22.61 -53.71
CA GLN A 239 66.04 21.41 -54.54
C GLN A 239 65.43 21.49 -55.94
N SER A 240 64.35 22.25 -56.12
CA SER A 240 63.70 22.43 -57.43
C SER A 240 64.43 23.41 -58.36
N SER A 241 65.41 24.15 -57.85
CA SER A 241 66.19 25.10 -58.66
C SER A 241 67.23 24.37 -59.50
N THR A 242 67.31 24.69 -60.79
CA THR A 242 68.11 23.99 -61.82
C THR A 242 69.64 24.07 -61.60
N GLN A 243 70.11 24.76 -60.56
CA GLN A 243 71.52 24.87 -60.15
C GLN A 243 71.80 24.38 -58.71
N ALA A 244 70.93 23.54 -58.14
CA ALA A 244 71.12 23.06 -56.76
C ALA A 244 72.38 22.16 -56.61
N PRO A 245 73.25 22.42 -55.62
CA PRO A 245 74.41 21.56 -55.35
C PRO A 245 73.98 20.18 -54.84
N ARG A 246 74.52 19.11 -55.45
CA ARG A 246 74.19 17.72 -55.09
C ARG A 246 74.86 17.30 -53.78
N LYS A 247 74.09 16.77 -52.83
CA LYS A 247 74.62 16.22 -51.58
C LYS A 247 75.33 14.89 -51.85
N PHE A 248 76.62 14.79 -51.51
CA PHE A 248 77.41 13.55 -51.57
C PHE A 248 77.61 12.96 -50.17
N LYS A 249 77.55 11.63 -50.06
CA LYS A 249 77.87 10.93 -48.80
C LYS A 249 79.39 10.95 -48.58
N LEU A 250 79.82 11.43 -47.40
CA LEU A 250 81.23 11.61 -47.00
C LEU A 250 82.12 10.37 -47.27
N LYS A 251 81.57 9.16 -47.13
CA LYS A 251 82.28 7.88 -47.38
C LYS A 251 82.77 7.71 -48.83
N LYS A 252 82.22 8.48 -49.79
CA LYS A 252 82.70 8.50 -51.19
C LYS A 252 83.87 9.46 -51.41
N LEU A 253 84.06 10.47 -50.56
CA LEU A 253 85.12 11.48 -50.71
C LEU A 253 86.44 11.07 -50.04
N ILE A 254 86.39 10.11 -49.10
CA ILE A 254 87.57 9.63 -48.36
C ILE A 254 88.30 8.51 -49.12
N LYS A 255 87.82 8.10 -50.30
CA LYS A 255 88.38 6.98 -51.08
C LYS A 255 88.85 7.36 -52.49
N ALA A 256 89.11 8.65 -52.72
CA ALA A 256 89.66 9.21 -53.95
C ALA A 256 91.03 9.84 -53.67
#